data_AF-A0A4Q2YI49-F1
#
_entry.id   AF-A0A4Q2YI49-F1
#
_cell.length_a   1.000
_cell.length_b   1.000
_cell.length_c   1.000
_cell.angle_alpha   90.00
_cell.angle_beta   90.00
_cell.angle_gamma   90.00
#
_symmetry.space_group_name_H-M   'P 1'
#
loop_
_entity.id
_entity.type
_entity.pdbx_description
1 polymer ?
#
loop_
_entity_poly.entity_id
_entity_poly.type
_entity_poly.pdbx_seq_one_letter_code
_entity_poly.pdbx_strand_id
1 'polypeptide(L)'
;MRDGKVSAEDEASYWKARTWFESTLTIPPYYADGNPEKAITWFKESAMDSHIVSEPKIYQDIASRYGTAIELISTKTPGRLIYEDDWQIGAVMA
;
A
#
# COMPACT_ATOMS: atom_id res chain seq x y z
N MET A 1 6.17 -15.22 0.92
CA MET A 1 7.57 -14.81 0.68
C MET A 1 8.48 -15.33 1.79
N ARG A 2 8.45 -14.75 3.00
CA ARG A 2 9.43 -15.06 4.06
C ARG A 2 9.56 -16.53 4.46
N ASP A 3 8.47 -17.29 4.43
CA ASP A 3 8.44 -18.68 4.87
C ASP A 3 8.63 -19.70 3.73
N GLY A 4 8.95 -19.24 2.51
CA GLY A 4 9.19 -20.11 1.34
C GLY A 4 7.97 -20.89 0.83
N LYS A 5 6.76 -20.54 1.29
CA LYS A 5 5.50 -21.23 0.94
C LYS A 5 4.81 -20.70 -0.33
N VAL A 6 5.40 -19.71 -0.98
CA VAL A 6 4.86 -19.04 -2.17
C VAL A 6 5.64 -19.54 -3.39
N SER A 7 4.97 -19.72 -4.52
CA SER A 7 5.62 -20.13 -5.77
C SER A 7 6.65 -19.08 -6.22
N ALA A 8 7.68 -19.51 -6.97
CA ALA A 8 8.69 -18.60 -7.50
C ALA A 8 8.09 -17.54 -8.44
N GLU A 9 7.02 -17.89 -9.18
CA GLU A 9 6.31 -16.97 -10.07
C GLU A 9 5.55 -15.88 -9.31
N ASP A 10 4.86 -16.26 -8.22
CA ASP A 10 4.15 -15.32 -7.37
C ASP A 10 5.12 -14.42 -6.61
N GLU A 11 6.25 -14.97 -6.16
CA GLU A 11 7.32 -14.20 -5.56
C GLU A 11 7.92 -13.17 -6.52
N ALA A 12 8.23 -13.57 -7.75
CA ALA A 12 8.70 -12.66 -8.78
C ALA A 12 7.68 -11.56 -9.08
N SER A 13 6.40 -11.90 -9.18
CA SER A 13 5.31 -10.94 -9.42
C SER A 13 5.17 -9.93 -8.29
N TYR A 14 5.25 -10.39 -7.03
CA TYR A 14 5.25 -9.52 -5.86
C TYR A 14 6.41 -8.53 -5.88
N TRP A 15 7.64 -9.01 -6.12
CA TRP A 15 8.83 -8.15 -6.10
C TRP A 15 8.84 -7.14 -7.26
N LYS A 16 8.29 -7.53 -8.43
CA LYS A 16 8.09 -6.63 -9.56
C LYS A 16 7.13 -5.50 -9.19
N ALA A 17 5.97 -5.83 -8.64
CA ALA A 17 4.98 -4.84 -8.20
C ALA A 17 5.55 -3.91 -7.13
N ARG A 18 6.27 -4.46 -6.14
CA ARG A 18 6.89 -3.68 -5.07
C ARG A 18 7.91 -2.69 -5.60
N THR A 19 8.82 -3.13 -6.46
CA THR A 19 9.82 -2.26 -7.09
C THR A 19 9.15 -1.11 -7.84
N TRP A 20 8.08 -1.41 -8.57
CA TRP A 20 7.32 -0.40 -9.29
C TRP A 20 6.72 0.65 -8.33
N PHE A 21 6.08 0.23 -7.23
CA PHE A 21 5.56 1.14 -6.21
C PHE A 21 6.65 1.99 -5.57
N GLU A 22 7.79 1.40 -5.17
CA GLU A 22 8.92 2.12 -4.56
C GLU A 22 9.52 3.16 -5.52
N SER A 23 9.39 2.97 -6.84
CA SER A 23 9.81 3.94 -7.85
C SER A 23 8.75 5.00 -8.21
N THR A 24 7.48 4.73 -7.91
CA THR A 24 6.35 5.57 -8.36
C THR A 24 5.75 6.40 -7.23
N LEU A 25 5.65 5.82 -6.03
CA LEU A 25 5.14 6.50 -4.84
C LEU A 25 6.27 7.13 -4.06
N THR A 26 6.06 8.37 -3.65
CA THR A 26 6.94 9.02 -2.68
C THR A 26 6.82 8.27 -1.35
N ILE A 27 7.96 7.91 -0.75
CA ILE A 27 7.99 7.37 0.60
C ILE A 27 7.80 8.55 1.57
N PRO A 28 6.72 8.58 2.37
CA PRO A 28 6.51 9.69 3.30
C PRO A 28 7.65 9.80 4.33
N PRO A 29 8.08 11.02 4.71
CA PRO A 29 9.28 11.23 5.52
C PRO A 29 9.21 10.62 6.92
N TYR A 30 8.01 10.44 7.49
CA TYR A 30 7.85 9.81 8.82
C TYR A 30 8.19 8.32 8.85
N TYR A 31 8.36 7.65 7.70
CA TYR A 31 8.89 6.29 7.68
C TYR A 31 10.42 6.23 7.93
N ALA A 32 11.15 7.34 7.82
CA ALA A 32 12.60 7.38 8.00
C ALA A 32 13.03 6.89 9.39
N ASP A 33 12.26 7.25 10.43
CA ASP A 33 12.49 6.86 11.82
C ASP A 33 11.60 5.69 12.28
N GLY A 34 11.08 4.90 11.33
CA GLY A 34 10.25 3.73 11.62
C GLY A 34 8.78 4.06 11.96
N ASN A 35 8.26 5.21 11.54
CA ASN A 35 6.87 5.64 11.74
C ASN A 35 6.42 5.69 13.22
N PRO A 36 7.10 6.49 14.08
CA PRO A 36 6.83 6.53 15.53
C PRO A 36 5.41 7.03 15.86
N GLU A 37 4.84 7.90 15.03
CA GLU A 37 3.48 8.41 15.17
C GLU A 37 2.40 7.41 14.72
N LYS A 38 2.80 6.23 14.20
CA LYS A 38 1.89 5.19 13.68
C LYS A 38 0.93 5.73 12.63
N ALA A 39 1.42 6.60 11.75
CA ALA A 39 0.64 7.14 10.65
C ALA A 39 0.22 6.01 9.70
N ILE A 40 -1.01 6.12 9.19
CA ILE A 40 -1.56 5.25 8.16
C ILE A 40 -1.62 6.05 6.87
N THR A 41 -1.06 5.49 5.79
CA THR A 41 -1.20 6.03 4.44
C THR A 41 -2.49 5.53 3.80
N TRP A 42 -3.20 6.46 3.16
CA TRP A 42 -4.43 6.19 2.42
C TRP A 42 -4.28 6.73 1.01
N PHE A 43 -4.81 6.02 0.02
CA PHE A 43 -5.01 6.62 -1.30
C PHE A 43 -6.12 7.67 -1.23
N LYS A 44 -5.96 8.77 -1.97
CA LYS A 44 -6.98 9.80 -2.12
C LYS A 44 -8.11 9.28 -3.00
N GLU A 45 -9.33 9.77 -2.77
CA GLU A 45 -10.47 9.47 -3.64
C GLU A 45 -10.18 9.87 -5.10
N SER A 46 -9.50 11.01 -5.30
CA SER A 46 -9.07 11.48 -6.63
C SER A 46 -8.06 10.57 -7.34
N ALA A 47 -7.41 9.64 -6.61
CA ALA A 47 -6.46 8.69 -7.17
C ALA A 47 -7.12 7.36 -7.57
N MET A 48 -8.38 7.13 -7.20
CA MET A 48 -9.04 5.81 -7.36
C MET A 48 -9.14 5.33 -8.81
N ASP A 49 -9.30 6.26 -9.76
CA ASP A 49 -9.38 5.94 -11.20
C ASP A 49 -8.00 5.88 -11.87
N SER A 50 -6.91 6.03 -11.10
CA SER A 50 -5.54 6.02 -11.60
C SER A 50 -4.92 4.62 -11.52
N HIS A 51 -3.92 4.39 -12.36
CA HIS A 51 -3.17 3.14 -12.39
C HIS A 51 -2.57 2.78 -11.02
N ILE A 52 -2.23 3.79 -10.19
CA ILE A 52 -1.64 3.61 -8.85
C ILE A 52 -2.53 2.80 -7.90
N VAL A 53 -3.86 2.91 -8.03
CA VAL A 53 -4.82 2.18 -7.18
C VAL A 53 -5.29 0.87 -7.80
N SER A 54 -5.02 0.63 -9.08
CA SER A 54 -5.29 -0.67 -9.74
C SER A 54 -4.22 -1.73 -9.45
N GLU A 55 -2.97 -1.31 -9.27
CA GLU A 55 -1.82 -2.20 -9.07
C GLU A 55 -1.86 -3.04 -7.78
N PRO A 56 -2.45 -2.61 -6.64
CA PRO A 56 -2.59 -3.47 -5.46
C PRO A 56 -3.38 -4.75 -5.69
N LYS A 57 -4.15 -4.85 -6.78
CA LYS A 57 -4.87 -6.07 -7.17
C LYS A 57 -3.93 -7.29 -7.30
N ILE A 58 -2.69 -7.11 -7.75
CA ILE A 58 -1.72 -8.20 -7.82
C ILE A 58 -1.46 -8.84 -6.44
N TYR A 59 -1.44 -8.03 -5.37
CA TYR A 59 -1.25 -8.53 -4.02
C TYR A 59 -2.48 -9.28 -3.52
N GLN A 60 -3.69 -8.80 -3.85
CA GLN A 60 -4.94 -9.49 -3.54
C GLN A 60 -4.98 -10.86 -4.23
N ASP A 61 -4.65 -10.90 -5.53
CA ASP A 61 -4.63 -12.11 -6.33
C ASP A 61 -3.61 -13.12 -5.77
N ILE A 62 -2.39 -12.68 -5.47
CA ILE A 62 -1.36 -13.53 -4.84
C ILE A 62 -1.86 -14.05 -3.50
N ALA A 63 -2.32 -13.17 -2.59
CA ALA A 63 -2.75 -13.56 -1.24
C ALA A 63 -3.90 -14.60 -1.28
N SER A 64 -4.86 -14.41 -2.19
CA SER A 64 -6.03 -15.29 -2.32
C SER A 64 -5.66 -16.73 -2.68
N ARG A 65 -4.61 -16.93 -3.51
CA ARG A 65 -4.10 -18.28 -3.87
C ARG A 65 -3.59 -19.07 -2.67
N TYR A 66 -3.18 -18.38 -1.60
CA TYR A 66 -2.68 -18.98 -0.36
C TYR A 66 -3.68 -18.87 0.79
N GLY A 67 -4.97 -18.63 0.49
CA GLY A 67 -6.05 -18.59 1.49
C GLY A 67 -6.05 -17.34 2.36
N THR A 68 -5.39 -16.26 1.94
CA THR A 68 -5.39 -14.97 2.64
C THR A 68 -6.21 -13.95 1.86
N ALA A 69 -7.21 -13.33 2.49
CA ALA A 69 -7.98 -12.25 1.89
C ALA A 69 -7.35 -10.89 2.20
N ILE A 70 -7.33 -10.00 1.21
CA ILE A 70 -6.97 -8.58 1.37
C ILE A 70 -8.17 -7.78 0.91
N GLU A 71 -8.69 -6.92 1.79
CA GLU A 71 -9.88 -6.12 1.54
C GLU A 71 -9.51 -4.65 1.31
N LEU A 72 -10.27 -3.99 0.43
CA LEU A 72 -10.21 -2.54 0.28
C LEU A 72 -11.11 -1.89 1.33
N ILE A 73 -10.54 -1.01 2.15
CA ILE A 73 -11.25 -0.25 3.17
C ILE A 73 -11.17 1.23 2.80
N SER A 74 -12.28 1.95 2.98
CA SER A 74 -12.35 3.40 2.78
C SER A 74 -12.90 4.10 4.01
N THR A 75 -12.54 5.38 4.17
CA THR A 75 -13.01 6.22 5.27
C THR A 75 -13.09 7.67 4.80
N LYS A 76 -14.07 8.41 5.34
CA LYS A 76 -14.14 9.88 5.19
C LYS A 76 -13.43 10.61 6.33
N THR A 77 -12.96 9.87 7.33
CA THR A 77 -12.31 10.40 8.54
C THR A 77 -10.99 9.64 8.77
N PRO A 78 -9.95 9.88 7.94
CA PRO A 78 -8.67 9.19 8.06
C PRO A 78 -7.89 9.57 9.32
N GLY A 79 -8.30 10.63 10.03
CA GLY A 79 -7.65 11.16 11.22
C GLY A 79 -7.09 12.56 10.98
N ARG A 80 -6.10 12.96 11.78
CA ARG A 80 -5.38 14.22 11.57
C ARG A 80 -4.33 14.02 10.49
N LEU A 81 -4.42 14.80 9.40
CA LEU A 81 -3.47 14.73 8.29
C LEU A 81 -2.09 15.26 8.73
N ILE A 82 -1.04 14.53 8.37
CA ILE A 82 0.36 14.91 8.60
C ILE A 82 1.18 14.90 7.30
N TYR A 83 0.58 14.46 6.19
CA TYR A 83 1.22 14.34 4.88
C TYR A 83 0.17 14.26 3.78
N GLU A 84 0.53 14.80 2.63
CA GLU A 84 -0.27 14.74 1.41
C GLU A 84 0.65 14.87 0.19
N ASP A 85 0.39 14.05 -0.83
CA ASP A 85 0.93 14.20 -2.18
C ASP A 85 -0.19 14.06 -3.24
N ASP A 86 0.19 13.86 -4.50
CA ASP A 86 -0.74 13.72 -5.63
C ASP A 86 -1.66 12.48 -5.50
N TRP A 87 -1.21 11.43 -4.82
CA TRP A 87 -1.85 10.12 -4.78
C TRP A 87 -2.38 9.71 -3.40
N GLN A 88 -1.70 10.11 -2.34
CA GLN A 88 -1.91 9.60 -0.98
C GLN A 88 -1.90 10.70 0.07
N ILE A 89 -2.52 10.39 1.20
CA ILE A 89 -2.47 11.15 2.45
C ILE A 89 -1.91 10.28 3.56
N GLY A 90 -1.21 10.88 4.51
CA GLY A 90 -0.80 10.25 5.76
C GLY A 90 -1.56 10.84 6.93
N ALA A 91 -2.16 10.00 7.76
CA ALA A 91 -2.97 10.45 8.89
C ALA A 91 -2.67 9.66 10.16
N VAL A 92 -2.81 10.34 11.31
CA VAL A 92 -2.69 9.74 12.63
C VAL A 92 -4.05 9.79 13.34
N MET A 93 -4.32 8.77 14.16
CA MET A 93 -5.48 8.77 15.04
C MET A 93 -5.32 9.93 16.04
N ALA A 94 -6.33 10.79 16.11
CA ALA A 94 -6.39 11.90 17.07
C ALA A 94 -6.80 11.39 18.46
#